data_AF-A0A820V6Y8-F1
#
_entry.id   AF-A0A820V6Y8-F1
#
_cell.length_a   1.000
_cell.length_b   1.000
_cell.length_c   1.000
_cell.angle_alpha   90.00
_cell.angle_beta   90.00
_cell.angle_gamma   90.00
#
_symmetry.space_group_name_H-M   'P 1'
#
loop_
_entity.id
_entity.type
_entity.pdbx_description
1 polymer ?
#
loop_
_entity_poly.entity_id
_entity_poly.type
_entity_poly.pdbx_seq_one_letter_code
_entity_poly.pdbx_strand_id
1 'polypeptide(L)'
;MKQCTQTKSTCKTCGECVDDLKLHICSNVEKCIHCGQNHKSNSLKCQVVKSFRSELTRKLLSSNNYSSASSLNKVNNSNQPNFQYLSSDFPRMSLPQHLPSNINNDMLNKMDDLLGKITELNNHLTNLELKY
;
A
#
# COMPACT_ATOMS: atom_id res chain seq x y z
N MET A 1 -33.52 -13.83 -4.26
CA MET A 1 -32.09 -13.57 -3.97
C MET A 1 -31.24 -14.36 -4.98
N LYS A 2 -30.44 -13.69 -5.83
CA LYS A 2 -29.54 -14.39 -6.76
C LYS A 2 -28.25 -14.72 -6.00
N GLN A 3 -28.00 -16.01 -5.75
CA GLN A 3 -26.72 -16.46 -5.21
C GLN A 3 -25.66 -16.30 -6.30
N CYS A 4 -24.65 -15.47 -6.04
CA CYS A 4 -23.46 -15.37 -6.88
C CYS A 4 -22.56 -16.56 -6.54
N THR A 5 -22.61 -17.62 -7.34
CA THR A 5 -21.66 -18.73 -7.25
C THR A 5 -20.43 -18.38 -8.08
N GLN A 6 -19.41 -17.83 -7.43
CA GLN A 6 -18.12 -17.64 -8.08
C GLN A 6 -17.48 -19.03 -8.29
N THR A 7 -17.72 -19.65 -9.44
CA THR A 7 -17.25 -21.01 -9.79
C THR A 7 -15.74 -21.08 -9.98
N LYS A 8 -15.11 -19.95 -10.30
CA LYS A 8 -13.68 -19.86 -10.60
C LYS A 8 -13.01 -18.86 -9.67
N SER A 9 -11.95 -19.31 -9.04
CA SER A 9 -11.13 -18.48 -8.16
C SER A 9 -9.89 -18.01 -8.93
N THR A 10 -9.37 -16.83 -8.58
CA THR A 10 -8.19 -16.26 -9.26
C THR A 10 -6.97 -16.39 -8.37
N CYS A 11 -5.87 -16.93 -8.90
CA CYS A 11 -4.60 -16.97 -8.20
C CYS A 11 -4.08 -15.54 -7.99
N LYS A 12 -3.83 -15.17 -6.73
CA LYS A 12 -3.39 -13.82 -6.36
C LYS A 12 -2.01 -13.45 -6.92
N THR A 13 -1.18 -14.44 -7.22
CA THR A 13 0.21 -14.22 -7.64
C THR A 13 0.35 -14.17 -9.15
N CYS A 14 -0.20 -15.13 -9.90
CA CYS A 14 -0.07 -15.15 -11.37
C CYS A 14 -1.28 -14.54 -12.10
N GLY A 15 -2.39 -14.30 -11.39
CA GLY A 15 -3.63 -13.78 -11.96
C GLY A 15 -4.42 -14.78 -12.80
N GLU A 16 -4.06 -16.08 -12.78
CA GLU A 16 -4.79 -17.11 -13.53
C GLU A 16 -6.11 -17.50 -12.85
N CYS A 17 -7.16 -17.65 -13.65
CA CYS A 17 -8.45 -18.16 -13.18
C CYS A 17 -8.43 -19.69 -13.16
N VAL A 18 -8.65 -20.27 -11.99
CA VAL A 18 -8.61 -21.71 -11.73
C VAL A 18 -9.87 -22.15 -11.00
N ASP A 19 -10.25 -23.42 -11.18
CA ASP A 19 -11.41 -23.98 -10.50
C ASP A 19 -11.11 -24.29 -9.02
N ASP A 20 -9.89 -24.71 -8.69
CA ASP A 20 -9.43 -24.93 -7.31
C ASP A 20 -8.03 -24.34 -7.07
N LEU A 21 -7.91 -23.42 -6.11
CA LEU A 21 -6.62 -22.83 -5.71
C LEU A 21 -5.67 -23.84 -5.06
N LYS A 22 -6.20 -24.89 -4.40
CA LYS A 22 -5.36 -25.87 -3.69
C LYS A 22 -4.56 -26.76 -4.62
N LEU A 23 -5.09 -27.01 -5.82
CA LEU A 23 -4.48 -27.84 -6.86
C LEU A 23 -3.71 -27.01 -7.89
N HIS A 24 -3.74 -25.68 -7.77
CA HIS A 24 -3.11 -24.79 -8.73
C HIS A 24 -1.59 -24.72 -8.52
N ILE A 25 -0.84 -25.08 -9.56
CA ILE A 25 0.61 -24.85 -9.62
C ILE A 25 0.84 -23.43 -10.12
N CYS A 26 1.21 -22.54 -9.21
CA CYS A 26 1.46 -21.13 -9.52
C CYS A 26 2.70 -20.97 -10.41
N SER A 27 2.53 -20.36 -11.58
CA SER A 27 3.63 -20.03 -12.48
C SER A 27 4.51 -18.88 -11.99
N ASN A 28 4.12 -18.17 -10.92
CA ASN A 28 4.79 -16.98 -10.35
C ASN A 28 5.07 -15.86 -11.37
N VAL A 29 4.41 -15.90 -12.52
CA VAL A 29 4.47 -14.87 -13.55
C VAL A 29 3.11 -14.21 -13.58
N GLU A 30 3.05 -12.94 -13.19
CA GLU A 30 1.87 -12.12 -13.43
C GLU A 30 1.65 -12.01 -14.93
N LYS A 31 0.56 -12.59 -15.41
CA LYS A 31 0.17 -12.53 -16.82
C LYS A 31 -0.94 -11.51 -17.02
N CYS A 32 -1.00 -10.95 -18.21
CA CYS A 32 -1.92 -9.88 -18.51
C CYS A 32 -3.35 -10.36 -18.75
N ILE A 33 -4.25 -9.90 -17.88
CA ILE A 33 -5.69 -10.20 -17.93
C ILE A 33 -6.37 -9.72 -19.22
N HIS A 34 -5.88 -8.64 -19.84
CA HIS A 34 -6.50 -8.05 -21.04
C HIS A 34 -6.17 -8.82 -22.31
N CYS A 35 -5.10 -9.64 -22.29
CA CYS A 35 -4.62 -10.34 -23.47
C CYS A 35 -4.66 -11.87 -23.27
N GLY A 36 -5.57 -12.36 -22.43
CA GLY A 36 -5.75 -13.79 -22.20
C GLY A 36 -4.48 -14.47 -21.68
N GLN A 37 -3.71 -13.77 -20.84
CA GLN A 37 -2.47 -14.29 -20.24
C GLN A 37 -1.32 -14.58 -21.23
N ASN A 38 -1.35 -14.08 -22.47
CA ASN A 38 -0.33 -14.33 -23.51
C ASN A 38 1.04 -13.63 -23.26
N HIS A 39 1.11 -12.72 -22.30
CA HIS A 39 2.34 -12.01 -21.96
C HIS A 39 2.31 -11.56 -20.49
N LYS A 40 3.45 -11.07 -19.98
CA LYS A 40 3.56 -10.53 -18.62
C LYS A 40 2.66 -9.30 -18.41
N SER A 41 2.15 -9.14 -17.20
CA SER A 41 1.50 -7.92 -16.75
C SER A 41 2.40 -6.71 -17.00
N ASN A 42 1.82 -5.61 -17.48
CA ASN A 42 2.53 -4.37 -17.84
C ASN A 42 3.50 -4.47 -19.05
N SER A 43 3.38 -5.51 -19.89
CA SER A 43 4.14 -5.56 -21.15
C SER A 43 3.67 -4.50 -22.14
N LEU A 44 4.62 -3.90 -22.89
CA LEU A 44 4.34 -3.00 -24.01
C LEU A 44 3.67 -3.71 -25.21
N LYS A 45 3.63 -5.04 -25.21
CA LYS A 45 2.84 -5.84 -26.16
C LYS A 45 1.34 -5.71 -25.94
N CYS A 46 0.91 -5.30 -24.73
CA CYS A 46 -0.49 -5.06 -24.41
C CYS A 46 -0.96 -3.71 -24.96
N GLN A 47 -2.01 -3.71 -25.78
CA GLN A 47 -2.56 -2.47 -26.32
C GLN A 47 -3.11 -1.55 -25.22
N VAL A 48 -3.71 -2.11 -24.16
CA VAL A 48 -4.23 -1.34 -23.01
C VAL A 48 -3.09 -0.63 -22.27
N VAL A 49 -2.03 -1.37 -21.93
CA VAL A 49 -0.86 -0.81 -21.23
C VAL A 49 -0.17 0.24 -22.10
N LYS A 50 -0.01 -0.02 -23.40
CA LYS A 50 0.60 0.91 -24.35
C LYS A 50 -0.20 2.21 -24.44
N SER A 51 -1.52 2.11 -24.57
CA SER A 51 -2.40 3.28 -24.65
C SER A 51 -2.37 4.08 -23.35
N PHE A 52 -2.51 3.41 -22.21
CA PHE A 52 -2.44 4.03 -20.89
C PHE A 52 -1.11 4.78 -20.67
N ARG A 53 0.03 4.15 -20.97
CA ARG A 53 1.35 4.79 -20.86
C ARG A 53 1.46 6.00 -21.78
N SER A 54 0.99 5.90 -23.02
CA SER A 54 1.02 7.03 -23.96
C SER A 54 0.18 8.21 -23.49
N GLU A 55 -0.98 7.95 -22.88
CA GLU A 55 -1.85 8.98 -22.32
C GLU A 55 -1.22 9.61 -21.08
N LEU A 56 -0.65 8.80 -20.19
CA LEU A 56 0.06 9.27 -19.01
C LEU A 56 1.24 10.18 -19.40
N THR A 57 2.07 9.74 -20.35
CA THR A 57 3.18 10.55 -20.87
C THR A 57 2.68 11.83 -21.50
N ARG A 58 1.59 11.79 -22.28
CA ARG A 58 0.98 12.98 -22.86
C ARG A 58 0.55 13.96 -21.77
N LYS A 59 -0.14 13.49 -20.72
CA LYS A 59 -0.53 14.33 -19.58
C LYS A 59 0.67 14.95 -18.89
N LEU A 60 1.71 14.18 -18.59
CA LEU A 60 2.94 14.69 -17.96
C LEU A 60 3.63 15.77 -18.80
N LEU A 61 3.73 15.56 -20.12
CA LEU A 61 4.33 16.54 -21.04
C LEU A 61 3.43 17.78 -21.20
N SER A 62 2.11 17.62 -21.26
CA SER A 62 1.16 18.73 -21.33
C SER A 62 1.14 19.56 -20.03
N SER A 63 1.27 18.93 -18.86
CA SER A 63 1.34 19.63 -17.57
C SER A 63 2.58 20.51 -17.43
N ASN A 64 3.71 20.10 -18.01
CA ASN A 64 4.94 20.91 -18.03
C ASN A 64 4.87 22.14 -18.96
N ASN A 65 3.87 22.22 -19.85
CA ASN A 65 3.70 23.38 -20.74
C ASN A 65 2.82 24.50 -20.14
N TYR A 66 2.24 24.32 -18.94
CA TYR A 66 1.48 25.35 -18.23
C TYR A 66 2.28 26.11 -17.17
N SER A 67 3.56 25.78 -16.98
CA SER A 67 4.44 26.53 -16.07
C SER A 67 5.20 27.61 -16.83
N SER A 68 4.50 28.71 -17.13
CA SER A 68 5.20 29.97 -17.36
C SER A 68 5.95 30.34 -16.07
N ALA A 69 7.28 30.42 -16.19
CA ALA A 69 8.18 31.15 -15.31
C ALA A 69 8.08 30.86 -13.81
N SER A 70 8.82 29.86 -13.34
CA SER A 70 9.64 29.96 -12.13
C SER A 70 10.70 28.86 -12.10
N SER A 71 11.90 29.25 -12.50
CA SER A 71 13.16 28.75 -11.93
C SER A 71 13.67 27.34 -12.33
N LEU A 72 14.55 27.40 -13.33
CA LEU A 72 15.90 26.82 -13.31
C LEU A 72 16.06 25.29 -13.41
N ASN A 73 16.28 24.85 -14.66
CA ASN A 73 17.34 23.89 -14.94
C ASN A 73 18.70 24.52 -14.57
N LYS A 74 19.14 24.30 -13.33
CA LYS A 74 20.57 24.19 -13.03
C LYS A 74 20.80 22.84 -12.37
N VAL A 75 21.28 21.90 -13.18
CA VAL A 75 22.00 20.72 -12.72
C VAL A 75 23.21 21.24 -11.95
N ASN A 76 23.15 21.20 -10.62
CA ASN A 76 24.30 21.15 -9.76
C ASN A 76 23.93 20.28 -8.55
N ASN A 77 24.71 19.23 -8.34
CA ASN A 77 24.72 18.42 -7.12
C ASN A 77 24.71 19.33 -5.88
N SER A 78 24.03 18.85 -4.84
CA SER A 78 23.84 19.46 -3.51
C SER A 78 22.63 20.40 -3.42
N ASN A 79 21.44 19.83 -3.23
CA ASN A 79 20.45 20.22 -2.22
C ASN A 79 19.21 19.35 -2.41
N GLN A 80 18.91 18.50 -1.43
CA GLN A 80 17.65 17.77 -1.37
C GLN A 80 16.48 18.77 -1.46
N PRO A 81 15.46 18.54 -2.31
CA PRO A 81 14.16 19.12 -2.03
C PRO A 81 13.64 18.38 -0.78
N ASN A 82 13.61 19.07 0.35
CA ASN A 82 12.79 18.66 1.48
C ASN A 82 11.34 18.64 1.01
N PHE A 83 10.88 17.48 0.50
CA PHE A 83 9.48 17.22 0.27
C PHE A 83 8.80 17.18 1.64
N GLN A 84 8.35 18.33 2.11
CA GLN A 84 7.63 18.44 3.36
C GLN A 84 6.14 18.23 3.06
N TYR A 85 5.67 17.02 3.33
CA TYR A 85 4.25 16.71 3.32
C TYR A 85 3.57 17.52 4.41
N LEU A 86 2.70 18.46 4.03
CA LEU A 86 1.88 19.20 4.97
C LEU A 86 0.61 18.39 5.22
N SER A 87 0.11 18.38 6.45
CA SER A 87 -1.13 17.68 6.80
C SER A 87 -2.35 18.17 6.00
N SER A 88 -2.24 19.32 5.34
CA SER A 88 -3.23 19.88 4.40
C SER A 88 -3.23 19.23 3.01
N ASP A 89 -2.17 18.50 2.64
CA ASP A 89 -2.03 17.89 1.30
C ASP A 89 -2.83 16.60 1.16
N PHE A 90 -3.41 16.10 2.26
CA PHE A 90 -4.22 14.89 2.28
C PHE A 90 -5.70 15.24 2.55
N PRO A 91 -6.64 14.65 1.80
CA PRO A 91 -8.06 14.79 2.10
C PRO A 91 -8.32 14.27 3.53
N ARG A 92 -9.04 15.06 4.34
CA ARG A 92 -9.45 14.63 5.69
C ARG A 92 -10.21 13.31 5.57
N MET A 93 -9.62 12.23 6.07
CA MET A 93 -10.34 10.98 6.21
C MET A 93 -11.55 11.23 7.12
N SER A 94 -12.71 10.79 6.67
CA SER A 94 -13.91 10.75 7.50
C SER A 94 -13.58 10.03 8.80
N LEU A 95 -13.86 10.67 9.94
CA LEU A 95 -13.74 10.07 11.27
C LEU A 95 -14.44 8.70 11.24
N PRO A 96 -13.87 7.64 11.83
CA PRO A 96 -14.55 6.36 11.95
C PRO A 96 -15.92 6.58 12.57
N GLN A 97 -16.98 6.33 11.80
CA GLN A 97 -18.32 6.26 12.34
C GLN A 97 -18.37 5.01 13.23
N HIS A 98 -18.33 5.26 14.53
CA HIS A 98 -18.61 4.30 15.59
C HIS A 98 -17.57 3.17 15.78
N LEU A 99 -16.90 3.18 16.94
CA LEU A 99 -16.33 1.96 17.50
C LEU A 99 -17.50 0.95 17.68
N PRO A 100 -17.40 -0.29 17.18
CA PRO A 100 -18.18 -1.37 17.75
C PRO A 100 -17.68 -1.58 19.18
N SER A 101 -18.48 -1.16 20.15
CA SER A 101 -18.24 -1.22 21.59
C SER A 101 -18.28 -2.64 22.16
N ASN A 102 -17.84 -3.66 21.40
CA ASN A 102 -17.78 -5.02 21.89
C ASN A 102 -16.84 -5.92 21.07
N ILE A 103 -15.55 -5.58 21.02
CA ILE A 103 -14.51 -6.55 20.72
C ILE A 103 -13.57 -6.52 21.91
N ASN A 104 -13.69 -7.51 22.80
CA ASN A 104 -12.64 -7.86 23.76
C ASN A 104 -11.36 -8.12 22.96
N ASN A 105 -10.58 -7.07 22.70
CA ASN A 105 -9.29 -7.18 22.05
C ASN A 105 -8.33 -7.75 23.07
N ASP A 106 -8.33 -9.08 23.20
CA ASP A 106 -7.38 -9.84 24.01
C ASP A 106 -5.92 -9.41 23.73
N MET A 107 -5.64 -8.95 22.51
CA MET A 107 -4.36 -8.35 22.15
C MET A 107 -4.08 -7.00 22.82
N LEU A 108 -5.09 -6.12 22.95
CA LEU A 108 -4.93 -4.83 23.64
C LEU A 108 -4.75 -5.04 25.14
N ASN A 109 -5.53 -5.94 25.75
CA ASN A 109 -5.37 -6.28 27.17
C ASN A 109 -3.97 -6.88 27.45
N LYS A 110 -3.45 -7.73 26.55
CA LYS A 110 -2.07 -8.25 26.68
C LYS A 110 -1.00 -7.17 26.52
N MET A 111 -1.24 -6.14 25.71
CA MET A 111 -0.34 -5.01 25.56
C MET A 111 -0.32 -4.15 26.82
N ASP A 112 -1.48 -3.90 27.43
CA ASP A 112 -1.57 -3.16 28.69
C ASP A 112 -0.91 -3.93 29.86
N ASP A 113 -1.12 -5.25 29.94
CA ASP A 113 -0.46 -6.12 30.92
C ASP A 113 1.08 -6.11 30.75
N LEU A 114 1.56 -6.12 29.50
CA LEU A 114 2.99 -6.05 29.21
C LEU A 114 3.57 -4.69 29.64
N LEU A 115 2.87 -3.60 29.36
CA LEU A 115 3.29 -2.25 29.71
C LEU A 115 3.36 -2.06 31.23
N GLY A 116 2.39 -2.63 31.96
CA GLY A 116 2.38 -2.65 33.42
C GLY A 116 3.61 -3.37 33.99
N LYS A 117 3.91 -4.57 33.49
CA LYS A 117 5.07 -5.36 33.94
C LYS A 117 6.41 -4.68 33.65
N ILE A 118 6.55 -4.03 32.50
CA ILE A 118 7.77 -3.27 32.15
C ILE A 118 7.95 -2.09 33.11
N THR A 119 6.87 -1.40 33.44
CA THR A 119 6.89 -0.26 34.36
C THR A 119 7.26 -0.69 35.79
N GLU A 120 6.73 -1.82 36.24
CA GLU A 120 7.03 -2.40 37.55
C GLU A 120 8.49 -2.86 37.64
N LEU A 121 9.03 -3.50 36.60
CA LEU A 121 10.44 -3.85 36.51
C LEU A 121 11.34 -2.60 36.54
N ASN A 122 10.97 -1.55 35.80
CA ASN A 122 11.74 -0.32 35.77
C ASN A 122 11.77 0.35 37.14
N ASN A 123 10.62 0.43 37.82
CA ASN A 123 10.54 0.93 39.19
C ASN A 123 11.38 0.09 40.16
N HIS A 124 11.39 -1.24 40.03
CA HIS A 124 12.26 -2.10 40.83
C HIS A 124 13.74 -1.85 40.56
N LEU A 125 14.12 -1.65 39.30
CA LEU A 125 15.50 -1.33 38.90
C LEU A 125 15.95 0.01 39.50
N THR A 126 15.12 1.05 39.36
CA THR A 126 15.40 2.39 39.93
C THR A 126 15.51 2.34 41.45
N ASN A 127 14.67 1.55 42.13
CA ASN A 127 14.74 1.38 43.58
C ASN A 127 15.98 0.59 44.05
N LEU A 128 16.54 -0.28 43.20
CA LEU A 128 17.81 -0.97 43.46
C LEU A 128 19.02 -0.04 43.24
N GLU A 129 18.99 0.79 42.18
CA GLU A 129 19.99 1.82 41.92
C GLU A 129 20.06 2.90 43.02
N LEU A 130 18.96 3.15 43.73
CA LEU A 130 18.93 4.07 44.87
C LEU A 130 19.40 3.44 46.20
N LYS A 131 19.54 2.12 46.26
CA LYS A 131 19.94 1.36 47.47
C LYS A 131 21.43 0.99 47.49
N TYR A 132 22.15 1.20 46.40
CA TYR A 132 23.60 1.02 46.25
C TYR A 132 24.26 2.34 45.85
#